data_AF-A0A945NL89-F1
#
_entry.id   AF-A0A945NL89-F1
#
_cell.length_a   1.000
_cell.length_b   1.000
_cell.length_c   1.000
_cell.angle_alpha   90.00
_cell.angle_beta   90.00
_cell.angle_gamma   90.00
#
_symmetry.space_group_name_H-M   'P 1'
#
loop_
_entity.id
_entity.type
_entity.pdbx_description
1 polymer ?
#
loop_
_entity_poly.entity_id
_entity_poly.type
_entity_poly.pdbx_seq_one_letter_code
_entity_poly.pdbx_strand_id
1 'polypeptide(L)' 'LAIRPSHTANDGDTMFGLSTGTHSETVPGDVLHAAALKAVTGAILNAIDSAETLGGVMSAADAKSAQTKRGE' A
#
# COMPACT_ATOMS: atom_id res chain seq x y z
N LEU A 1 9.54 -2.58 -2.69
CA LEU A 1 8.54 -3.51 -2.11
C LEU A 1 7.94 -2.84 -0.89
N ALA A 2 6.62 -2.65 -0.87
CA ALA A 2 5.94 -1.95 0.22
C ALA A 2 5.65 -2.85 1.45
N ILE A 3 5.52 -4.17 1.23
CA ILE A 3 5.30 -5.20 2.25
C ILE A 3 6.38 -6.28 2.07
N ARG A 4 6.93 -6.81 3.18
CA ARG A 4 7.87 -7.94 3.14
C ARG A 4 7.87 -8.75 4.46
N PRO A 5 7.72 -10.09 4.43
CA PRO A 5 7.31 -10.88 3.26
C PRO A 5 5.85 -10.58 2.86
N SER A 6 5.50 -10.90 1.62
CA SER A 6 4.12 -10.90 1.10
C SER A 6 3.88 -12.20 0.33
N HIS A 7 2.64 -12.48 -0.07
CA HIS A 7 2.27 -13.71 -0.80
C HIS A 7 2.63 -15.01 -0.05
N THR A 8 2.59 -15.00 1.27
CA THR A 8 2.78 -16.20 2.08
C THR A 8 1.54 -17.10 2.03
N ALA A 9 1.64 -18.32 2.53
CA ALA A 9 0.50 -19.25 2.59
C ALA A 9 -0.69 -18.73 3.43
N ASN A 10 -0.48 -17.72 4.27
CA ASN A 10 -1.50 -17.12 5.12
C ASN A 10 -2.06 -15.81 4.57
N ASP A 11 -1.53 -15.30 3.45
CA ASP A 11 -1.95 -14.03 2.86
C ASP A 11 -3.06 -14.26 1.81
N GLY A 12 -4.12 -13.47 1.89
CA GLY A 12 -5.24 -13.47 0.93
C GLY A 12 -5.09 -12.44 -0.19
N ASP A 13 -3.86 -12.04 -0.54
CA ASP A 13 -3.57 -10.93 -1.45
C ASP A 13 -4.33 -11.06 -2.78
N THR A 14 -5.13 -10.05 -3.12
CA THR A 14 -5.94 -10.04 -4.37
C THR A 14 -5.96 -8.63 -4.96
N MET A 15 -5.83 -8.53 -6.29
CA MET A 15 -5.93 -7.28 -7.05
C MET A 15 -7.06 -7.37 -8.07
N PHE A 16 -7.88 -6.33 -8.16
CA PHE A 16 -8.89 -6.17 -9.20
C PHE A 16 -8.49 -5.05 -10.16
N GLY A 17 -8.64 -5.30 -11.46
CA GLY A 17 -8.41 -4.31 -12.50
C GLY A 17 -9.73 -3.83 -13.11
N LEU A 18 -9.84 -2.53 -13.39
CA LEU A 18 -10.98 -1.92 -14.06
C LEU A 18 -10.49 -0.99 -15.16
N SER A 19 -11.16 -1.03 -16.32
CA SER A 19 -11.03 -0.02 -17.37
C SER A 19 -12.33 0.77 -17.46
N THR A 20 -12.23 2.10 -17.35
CA THR A 20 -13.38 3.00 -17.50
C THR A 20 -13.84 3.16 -18.96
N GLY A 21 -13.03 2.71 -19.92
CA GLY A 21 -13.31 2.85 -21.36
C GLY A 21 -13.19 4.28 -21.91
N THR A 22 -12.62 5.22 -21.14
CA THR A 22 -12.56 6.65 -21.51
C THR A 22 -11.28 7.05 -22.26
N HIS A 23 -10.35 6.12 -22.49
CA HIS A 23 -9.10 6.37 -23.22
C HIS A 23 -9.03 5.45 -24.44
N SER A 24 -8.88 6.05 -25.63
CA SER A 24 -8.97 5.35 -26.91
C SER A 24 -7.63 5.03 -27.55
N GLU A 25 -6.55 5.66 -27.09
CA GLU A 25 -5.22 5.43 -27.63
C GLU A 25 -4.59 4.17 -27.04
N THR A 26 -3.73 3.53 -27.82
CA THR A 26 -2.98 2.37 -27.35
C THR A 26 -1.86 2.84 -26.43
N VAL A 27 -1.89 2.37 -25.18
CA VAL A 27 -0.81 2.60 -24.21
C VAL A 27 0.12 1.39 -24.19
N PRO A 28 1.45 1.58 -24.29
CA PRO A 28 2.39 0.48 -24.14
C PRO A 28 2.21 -0.24 -22.79
N GLY A 29 2.18 -1.57 -22.81
CA GLY A 29 1.92 -2.38 -21.61
C GLY A 29 2.89 -2.10 -20.45
N ASP A 30 4.17 -1.89 -20.76
CA ASP A 30 5.19 -1.59 -19.73
C ASP A 30 4.91 -0.29 -18.99
N VAL A 31 4.39 0.73 -19.67
CA VAL A 31 3.99 2.00 -19.05
C VAL A 31 2.83 1.75 -18.10
N LEU A 32 1.84 0.95 -18.51
CA LEU A 32 0.68 0.62 -17.68
C LEU A 32 1.09 -0.21 -16.45
N HIS A 33 1.96 -1.21 -16.62
CA HIS A 33 2.48 -2.02 -15.52
C HIS A 33 3.29 -1.19 -14.52
N ALA A 34 4.17 -0.31 -15.00
CA ALA A 34 4.95 0.58 -14.14
C ALA A 34 4.04 1.57 -13.38
N ALA A 35 3.02 2.11 -14.04
CA ALA A 35 2.03 2.98 -13.41
C ALA A 35 1.24 2.23 -12.33
N ALA A 36 0.80 1.00 -12.61
CA ALA A 36 0.10 0.16 -11.64
C ALA A 36 0.98 -0.13 -10.41
N LEU A 37 2.24 -0.51 -10.60
CA LEU A 37 3.20 -0.74 -9.51
C LEU A 37 3.35 0.51 -8.64
N LYS A 38 3.53 1.68 -9.25
CA LYS A 38 3.68 2.96 -8.54
C LYS A 38 2.42 3.33 -7.78
N ALA A 39 1.25 3.18 -8.40
CA ALA A 39 -0.04 3.50 -7.79
C ALA A 39 -0.32 2.62 -6.57
N VAL A 40 -0.11 1.29 -6.69
CA VAL A 40 -0.34 0.34 -5.58
C VAL A 40 0.65 0.58 -4.44
N THR A 41 1.93 0.82 -4.75
CA THR A 41 2.94 1.16 -3.74
C THR A 41 2.55 2.43 -2.99
N GLY A 42 2.14 3.46 -3.71
CA GLY A 42 1.68 4.72 -3.11
C GLY A 42 0.42 4.53 -2.25
N ALA A 43 -0.55 3.74 -2.72
CA ALA A 43 -1.76 3.45 -1.96
C ALA A 43 -1.47 2.73 -0.63
N ILE A 44 -0.55 1.76 -0.62
CA ILE A 44 -0.13 1.06 0.62
C ILE A 44 0.51 2.04 1.59
N LEU A 45 1.43 2.90 1.13
CA LEU A 45 2.09 3.89 1.98
C LEU A 45 1.09 4.90 2.53
N ASN A 46 0.20 5.42 1.68
CA ASN A 46 -0.86 6.33 2.10
C ASN A 46 -1.75 5.69 3.17
N ALA A 47 -2.10 4.40 3.02
CA ALA A 47 -2.90 3.70 4.02
C ALA A 47 -2.20 3.57 5.37
N ILE A 48 -0.88 3.31 5.37
CA ILE A 48 -0.08 3.25 6.61
C ILE A 48 0.00 4.64 7.26
N ASP A 49 0.24 5.67 6.46
CA ASP A 49 0.42 7.04 6.95
C ASP A 49 -0.89 7.67 7.43
N SER A 50 -2.03 7.26 6.85
CA SER A 50 -3.36 7.75 7.24
C SER A 50 -4.05 6.90 8.31
N ALA A 51 -3.50 5.76 8.71
CA ALA A 51 -4.12 4.87 9.68
C ALA A 51 -4.14 5.52 11.07
N GLU A 52 -5.27 5.38 11.77
CA GLU A 52 -5.42 5.76 13.18
C GLU A 52 -5.37 4.52 14.07
N THR A 53 -4.90 4.69 15.31
CA THR A 53 -4.94 3.61 16.31
C THR A 53 -6.38 3.24 16.60
N LEU A 54 -6.71 1.96 16.48
CA LEU A 54 -8.07 1.47 16.71
C LEU A 54 -8.06 0.06 17.32
N GLY A 55 -8.99 -0.19 18.25
CA GLY A 55 -9.20 -1.53 18.80
C GLY A 55 -7.98 -2.13 19.53
N GLY A 56 -7.10 -1.28 20.08
CA GLY A 56 -5.86 -1.71 20.73
C GLY A 56 -4.71 -2.02 19.77
N VAL A 57 -4.89 -1.85 18.47
CA VAL A 57 -3.83 -1.95 17.46
C VAL A 57 -3.34 -0.55 17.11
N MET A 58 -2.04 -0.31 17.32
CA MET A 58 -1.45 1.01 17.09
C MET A 58 -1.27 1.30 15.60
N SER A 59 -1.52 2.55 15.21
CA SER A 59 -1.04 3.10 13.95
C SER A 59 0.49 3.11 13.90
N ALA A 60 1.06 3.18 12.70
CA ALA A 60 2.50 3.34 12.54
C ALA A 60 3.02 4.66 13.15
N ALA A 61 2.23 5.73 13.09
CA ALA A 61 2.59 7.03 13.66
C ALA A 61 2.69 6.98 15.18
N ASP A 62 1.69 6.38 15.84
CA ASP A 62 1.67 6.25 17.30
C ASP A 62 2.75 5.28 17.79
N ALA A 63 2.98 4.18 17.05
CA ALA A 63 4.02 3.21 17.37
C ALA A 63 5.42 3.85 17.34
N LYS A 64 5.73 4.65 16.30
CA LYS A 64 7.00 5.40 16.20
C LYS A 64 7.16 6.40 17.34
N SER A 65 6.09 7.12 17.68
CA SER A 65 6.09 8.10 18.78
C SER A 65 6.35 7.43 20.13
N ALA A 66 5.74 6.27 20.38
CA ALA A 66 5.94 5.49 21.60
C ALA A 66 7.35 4.88 21.71
N GLN A 67 7.94 4.44 20.60
CA GLN A 67 9.32 3.94 20.57
C GLN A 67 10.33 5.04 20.91
N THR A 68 10.12 6.25 20.38
CA THR A 68 10.99 7.41 20.65
C THR A 68 11.04 7.72 22.16
N LYS A 69 9.88 7.74 22.82
CA LYS A 69 9.76 7.98 24.28
C LYS A 69 10.35 6.88 25.17
N ARG A 70 10.60 5.68 24.63
CA ARG A 70 11.20 4.54 25.36
C ARG A 70 12.72 4.47 25.24
N GLY A 71 13.30 5.18 24.28
CA GLY A 71 14.74 5.28 24.07
C GLY A 71 15.39 6.46 24.81
N GLU A 72 14.58 7.33 25.42
CA GLU A 72 14.97 8.38 26.37
C GLU A 72 14.90 7.87 27.81
#